data_AF-A0AAU4YTU9-F1
#
_entry.id   AF-A0AAU4YTU9-F1
#
_cell.length_a   1.000
_cell.length_b   1.000
_cell.length_c   1.000
_cell.angle_alpha   90.00
_cell.angle_beta   90.00
_cell.angle_gamma   90.00
#
_symmetry.space_group_name_H-M   'P 1'
#
loop_
_entity.id
_entity.type
_entity.pdbx_description
1 polymer ?
#
loop_
_entity_poly.entity_id
_entity_poly.type
_entity_poly.pdbx_seq_one_letter_code
_entity_poly.pdbx_strand_id
1 'polypeptide(L)'
;MLAGFLLLFLAFSVTYGAMPTFFAHVFPVDVRYTGMSAGYTLGTVLGGGFAPIIAAYLLDRTGDWPAIAWYMTAAGAVSFVAALFLRERPDDVPGRSDRSSPSSLQRVPTKG
;
A
#
# COMPACT_ATOMS: atom_id res chain seq x y z
N MET A 1 8.02 -16.38 -26.32
CA MET A 1 8.54 -15.54 -25.21
C MET A 1 7.76 -14.23 -25.05
N LEU A 2 7.57 -13.41 -26.08
CA LEU A 2 6.78 -12.14 -26.01
C LEU A 2 5.36 -12.32 -25.45
N ALA A 3 4.60 -13.33 -25.91
CA ALA A 3 3.25 -13.58 -25.41
C ALA A 3 3.20 -13.91 -23.90
N GLY A 4 4.20 -14.64 -23.39
CA GLY A 4 4.31 -14.96 -21.97
C GLY A 4 4.62 -13.73 -21.11
N PHE A 5 5.54 -12.86 -21.58
CA PHE A 5 5.80 -11.58 -20.92
C PHE A 5 4.58 -10.67 -20.94
N LEU A 6 3.89 -10.55 -22.06
CA LEU A 6 2.68 -9.73 -22.16
C LEU A 6 1.61 -10.18 -21.16
N LEU A 7 1.39 -11.49 -21.03
CA LEU A 7 0.41 -12.05 -20.09
C LEU A 7 0.80 -11.77 -18.63
N LEU A 8 2.07 -11.96 -18.29
CA LEU A 8 2.61 -11.68 -16.96
C LEU A 8 2.49 -10.19 -16.60
N PHE A 9 2.91 -9.30 -17.51
CA PHE A 9 2.86 -7.85 -17.30
C PHE A 9 1.42 -7.33 -17.24
N LEU A 10 0.49 -7.90 -17.99
CA LEU A 10 -0.93 -7.57 -17.90
C LEU A 10 -1.48 -7.90 -16.51
N ALA A 11 -1.26 -9.13 -16.04
CA ALA A 11 -1.70 -9.56 -14.71
C ALA A 11 -1.08 -8.70 -13.60
N PHE A 12 0.22 -8.38 -13.73
CA PHE A 12 0.93 -7.50 -12.80
C PHE A 12 0.34 -6.08 -12.79
N SER A 13 0.08 -5.51 -13.97
CA SER A 13 -0.44 -4.15 -14.12
C SER A 13 -1.84 -3.99 -13.55
N VAL A 14 -2.74 -4.96 -13.77
CA VAL A 14 -4.09 -4.92 -13.21
C VAL A 14 -4.03 -4.93 -11.68
N THR A 15 -3.17 -5.77 -11.12
CA THR A 15 -2.99 -5.87 -9.65
C THR A 15 -2.40 -4.58 -9.07
N TYR A 16 -1.37 -4.02 -9.71
CA TYR A 16 -0.74 -2.77 -9.29
C TYR A 16 -1.66 -1.54 -9.44
N GLY A 17 -2.54 -1.54 -10.44
CA GLY A 17 -3.52 -0.46 -10.65
C GLY A 17 -4.64 -0.42 -9.61
N ALA A 18 -5.08 -1.59 -9.12
CA ALA A 18 -6.13 -1.69 -8.11
C ALA A 18 -5.65 -1.39 -6.68
N MET A 19 -4.37 -1.70 -6.39
CA MET A 19 -3.75 -1.48 -5.07
C MET A 19 -3.96 -0.06 -4.47
N PRO A 20 -3.62 1.05 -5.16
CA PRO A 20 -3.69 2.39 -4.58
C PRO A 20 -5.12 2.85 -4.29
N THR A 21 -6.09 2.43 -5.11
CA THR A 21 -7.52 2.73 -4.88
C THR A 21 -8.00 2.06 -3.60
N PHE A 22 -7.64 0.80 -3.38
CA PHE A 22 -7.97 0.08 -2.15
C PHE A 22 -7.34 0.76 -0.91
N PHE A 23 -6.06 1.13 -0.97
CA PHE A 23 -5.40 1.86 0.12
C PHE A 23 -6.03 3.22 0.40
N ALA A 24 -6.63 3.88 -0.59
CA ALA A 24 -7.31 5.17 -0.39
C ALA A 24 -8.56 5.07 0.50
N HIS A 25 -9.22 3.91 0.54
CA HIS A 25 -10.37 3.65 1.44
C HIS A 25 -9.94 3.21 2.84
N VAL A 26 -8.82 2.51 2.97
CA VAL A 26 -8.34 1.97 4.25
C VAL A 26 -7.74 3.06 5.16
N PHE A 27 -7.12 4.10 4.59
CA PHE A 27 -6.44 5.14 5.38
C PHE A 27 -7.20 6.50 5.40
N PRO A 28 -7.34 7.14 6.58
CA PRO A 28 -7.92 8.48 6.73
C PRO A 28 -7.18 9.52 5.88
N VAL A 29 -7.92 10.53 5.40
CA VAL A 29 -7.37 11.55 4.47
C VAL A 29 -6.12 12.23 5.04
N ASP A 30 -6.09 12.49 6.33
CA ASP A 30 -5.00 13.21 7.02
C ASP A 30 -3.70 12.41 7.15
N VAL A 31 -3.74 11.07 7.08
CA VAL A 31 -2.57 10.19 7.29
C VAL A 31 -2.30 9.21 6.15
N ARG A 32 -3.12 9.24 5.09
CA ARG A 32 -3.05 8.32 3.95
C ARG A 32 -1.67 8.28 3.31
N TYR A 33 -1.11 9.45 2.99
CA TYR A 33 0.18 9.53 2.32
C TYR A 33 1.32 9.01 3.20
N THR A 34 1.37 9.45 4.46
CA THR A 34 2.39 9.03 5.43
C THR A 34 2.29 7.54 5.77
N GLY A 35 1.08 7.01 5.93
CA GLY A 35 0.83 5.59 6.19
C GLY A 35 1.25 4.71 5.02
N MET A 36 0.87 5.07 3.79
CA MET A 36 1.29 4.35 2.59
C MET A 36 2.81 4.40 2.38
N SER A 37 3.43 5.56 2.58
CA SER A 37 4.89 5.71 2.45
C SER A 37 5.64 4.91 3.51
N ALA A 38 5.24 5.01 4.79
CA ALA A 38 5.88 4.25 5.86
C ALA A 38 5.76 2.73 5.66
N GLY A 39 4.57 2.26 5.25
CA GLY A 39 4.35 0.85 4.91
C GLY A 39 5.19 0.40 3.71
N TYR A 40 5.28 1.23 2.67
CA TYR A 40 6.11 0.94 1.49
C TYR A 40 7.59 0.86 1.84
N THR A 41 8.12 1.81 2.61
CA THR A 41 9.54 1.79 2.99
C THR A 41 9.86 0.58 3.87
N LEU A 42 9.02 0.26 4.86
CA LEU A 42 9.20 -0.94 5.69
C LEU A 42 9.15 -2.23 4.84
N GLY A 43 8.15 -2.35 3.97
CA GLY A 43 8.01 -3.50 3.08
C GLY A 43 9.19 -3.64 2.12
N THR A 44 9.70 -2.53 1.59
CA THR A 44 10.84 -2.52 0.66
C THR A 44 12.14 -2.89 1.37
N VAL A 45 12.35 -2.41 2.59
CA VAL A 45 13.53 -2.77 3.40
C VAL A 45 13.51 -4.26 3.75
N LEU A 46 12.38 -4.77 4.24
CA LEU A 46 12.23 -6.17 4.64
C LEU A 46 12.26 -7.13 3.43
N GLY A 47 11.49 -6.82 2.38
CA GLY A 47 11.37 -7.66 1.20
C GLY A 47 12.54 -7.55 0.22
N GLY A 48 13.09 -6.35 0.03
CA GLY A 48 14.17 -6.10 -0.92
C GLY A 48 15.57 -6.31 -0.32
N GLY A 49 15.76 -5.95 0.94
CA GLY A 49 17.07 -6.04 1.61
C GLY A 49 17.25 -7.33 2.39
N PHE A 50 16.35 -7.61 3.34
CA PHE A 50 16.51 -8.74 4.26
C PHE A 50 16.17 -10.09 3.65
N ALA A 51 15.16 -10.17 2.79
CA ALA A 51 14.75 -11.43 2.18
C ALA A 51 15.85 -12.16 1.40
N PRO A 52 16.63 -11.53 0.49
CA PRO A 52 17.70 -12.23 -0.21
C PRO A 52 18.85 -12.63 0.70
N ILE A 53 19.16 -11.85 1.75
CA ILE A 53 20.21 -12.18 2.73
C ILE A 53 19.81 -13.43 3.52
N ILE A 54 18.56 -13.49 4.00
CA ILE A 54 18.04 -14.64 4.74
C ILE A 54 17.94 -15.86 3.82
N ALA A 55 17.47 -15.69 2.58
CA ALA A 55 17.40 -16.77 1.60
C ALA A 55 18.78 -17.33 1.27
N ALA A 56 19.79 -16.47 1.06
CA ALA A 56 21.16 -16.88 0.82
C ALA A 56 21.76 -17.60 2.05
N TYR A 57 21.50 -17.10 3.25
CA TYR A 57 21.93 -17.75 4.50
C TYR A 57 21.29 -19.14 4.67
N LEU A 58 19.99 -19.28 4.41
CA LEU A 58 19.30 -20.58 4.46
C LEU A 58 19.85 -21.55 3.41
N LEU A 59 20.16 -21.05 2.21
CA LEU A 59 20.74 -21.86 1.15
C LEU A 59 22.13 -22.36 1.51
N ASP A 60 22.99 -21.50 2.05
CA ASP A 60 24.35 -21.86 2.48
C ASP A 60 24.35 -22.91 3.60
N ARG A 61 23.35 -22.85 4.49
CA ARG A 61 23.24 -23.78 5.64
C ARG A 61 22.57 -25.11 5.29
N THR A 62 21.59 -25.10 4.40
CA THR A 62 20.78 -26.30 4.09
C THR A 62 21.23 -26.98 2.81
N GLY A 63 21.92 -26.27 1.91
CA GLY A 63 22.32 -26.76 0.58
C GLY A 63 21.17 -26.90 -0.42
N ASP A 64 19.92 -26.91 0.06
CA ASP A 64 18.73 -27.22 -0.76
C ASP A 64 17.68 -26.10 -0.76
N TRP A 65 16.92 -26.02 -1.87
CA TRP A 65 15.84 -25.04 -2.11
C TRP A 65 14.59 -25.12 -1.19
N PRO A 66 14.21 -26.26 -0.56
CA PRO A 66 12.99 -26.34 0.24
C PRO A 66 12.98 -25.40 1.45
N ALA A 67 14.14 -25.09 2.01
CA ALA A 67 14.26 -24.15 3.12
C ALA A 67 13.82 -22.73 2.71
N ILE A 68 14.22 -22.29 1.51
CA ILE A 68 13.80 -20.99 0.95
C ILE A 68 12.28 -20.99 0.69
N ALA A 69 11.73 -22.10 0.18
CA ALA A 69 10.30 -22.22 -0.06
C ALA A 69 9.50 -22.05 1.24
N TRP A 70 9.89 -22.74 2.32
CA TRP A 70 9.27 -22.57 3.64
C TRP A 70 9.38 -21.14 4.18
N TYR A 71 10.53 -20.49 3.99
CA TYR A 71 10.70 -19.09 4.36
C TYR A 71 9.71 -18.17 3.60
N MET A 72 9.57 -18.35 2.29
CA MET A 72 8.63 -17.57 1.48
C MET A 72 7.17 -17.84 1.86
N THR A 73 6.81 -19.09 2.16
CA THR A 73 5.48 -19.45 2.66
C THR A 73 5.20 -18.77 4.00
N ALA A 74 6.15 -18.77 4.93
CA ALA A 74 6.01 -18.10 6.22
C ALA A 74 5.84 -16.57 6.05
N ALA A 75 6.63 -15.94 5.20
CA ALA A 75 6.50 -14.51 4.88
C ALA A 75 5.13 -14.17 4.26
N GLY A 76 4.63 -15.04 3.36
CA GLY A 76 3.30 -14.94 2.79
C GLY A 76 2.19 -15.09 3.83
N ALA A 77 2.32 -16.04 4.75
CA ALA A 77 1.37 -16.24 5.84
C ALA A 77 1.31 -15.03 6.78
N VAL A 78 2.45 -14.45 7.14
CA VAL A 78 2.51 -13.20 7.93
C VAL A 78 1.81 -12.07 7.19
N SER A 79 2.06 -11.93 5.88
CA SER A 79 1.41 -10.90 5.05
C SER A 79 -0.10 -11.11 4.97
N PHE A 80 -0.55 -12.35 4.85
CA PHE A 80 -1.97 -12.70 4.83
C PHE A 80 -2.65 -12.37 6.16
N VAL A 81 -2.02 -12.72 7.28
CA VAL A 81 -2.51 -12.37 8.62
C VAL A 81 -2.58 -10.85 8.78
N ALA A 82 -1.55 -10.11 8.37
CA ALA A 82 -1.56 -8.64 8.40
C ALA A 82 -2.71 -8.05 7.56
N ALA A 83 -3.00 -8.64 6.39
CA ALA A 83 -4.12 -8.25 5.56
C ALA A 83 -5.48 -8.51 6.23
N LEU A 84 -5.64 -9.59 7.00
CA LEU A 84 -6.87 -9.84 7.76
C LEU A 84 -7.11 -8.82 8.88
N PHE A 85 -6.05 -8.26 9.46
CA PHE A 85 -6.17 -7.17 10.42
C PHE A 85 -6.48 -5.82 9.77
N LEU A 86 -6.39 -5.73 8.44
CA LEU A 86 -6.71 -4.54 7.69
C LEU A 86 -8.24 -4.38 7.61
N ARG A 87 -8.81 -3.74 8.63
CA ARG A 87 -10.24 -3.51 8.72
C ARG A 87 -10.63 -2.30 7.86
N GLU A 88 -11.46 -2.55 6.84
CA GLU A 88 -12.13 -1.50 6.08
C GLU A 88 -12.88 -0.58 7.05
N ARG A 89 -12.58 0.72 7.00
CA ARG A 89 -13.34 1.73 7.72
C ARG A 89 -14.49 2.19 6.81
N PRO A 90 -15.73 2.24 7.32
CA PRO A 90 -16.83 2.89 6.61
C PRO A 90 -16.44 4.33 6.28
N ASP A 91 -16.89 4.81 5.12
CA ASP A 91 -16.57 6.13 4.58
C ASP A 91 -16.96 7.24 5.57
N ASP A 92 -16.04 7.68 6.41
CA ASP A 92 -16.14 8.99 7.05
C ASP A 92 -15.89 10.01 5.94
N VAL A 93 -16.94 10.34 5.19
CA VAL A 93 -16.98 11.50 4.29
C VAL A 93 -16.67 12.73 5.14
N PRO A 94 -15.47 13.34 5.04
CA PRO A 94 -15.17 14.48 5.87
C PRO A 94 -16.03 15.65 5.40
N GLY A 95 -16.89 16.13 6.30
CA GLY A 95 -17.25 17.54 6.36
C GLY A 95 -17.90 18.13 5.10
N ARG A 96 -19.16 17.77 4.87
CA ARG A 96 -20.17 18.70 4.35
C ARG A 96 -20.55 19.76 5.42
N SER A 97 -19.55 20.30 6.11
CA SER A 97 -19.65 21.38 7.09
C SER A 97 -18.43 22.26 6.82
N ASP A 98 -18.44 23.15 5.84
CA ASP A 98 -18.63 24.57 6.15
C ASP A 98 -18.65 25.41 4.84
N ARG A 99 -19.44 25.01 3.83
CA ARG A 99 -19.62 25.79 2.58
C ARG A 99 -20.94 26.56 2.52
N SER A 100 -21.55 26.79 3.68
CA SER A 100 -22.71 27.67 3.85
C SER A 100 -22.36 28.90 4.71
N SER A 101 -21.28 29.60 4.36
CA SER A 101 -21.17 31.04 4.67
C SER A 101 -21.13 31.84 3.36
N PRO A 102 -22.30 32.16 2.78
CA PRO A 102 -22.41 33.28 1.86
C PRO A 102 -22.41 34.58 2.69
N SER A 103 -21.27 35.05 3.19
CA SER A 103 -21.22 36.31 3.96
C SER A 103 -19.91 37.10 3.91
N SER A 104 -18.95 36.76 3.05
CA SER A 104 -17.73 37.55 2.84
C SER A 104 -17.67 38.32 1.50
N LEU A 105 -18.72 38.23 0.66
CA LEU A 105 -18.90 39.09 -0.53
C LEU A 105 -19.59 40.44 -0.24
N GLN A 106 -19.64 40.89 1.01
CA GLN A 106 -20.27 42.18 1.32
C GLN A 106 -19.51 42.98 2.38
N ARG A 107 -18.29 43.41 2.04
CA ARG A 107 -17.73 44.70 2.49
C ARG A 107 -16.44 45.03 1.71
N VAL A 108 -16.60 45.38 0.43
CA VAL A 108 -15.62 46.26 -0.24
C VAL A 108 -16.18 47.68 -0.14
N PRO A 109 -15.60 48.56 0.70
CA PRO A 109 -15.98 49.96 0.69
C PRO A 109 -15.48 50.61 -0.60
N THR A 110 -16.41 50.97 -1.48
CA THR A 110 -16.20 51.98 -2.51
C THR A 110 -15.98 53.32 -1.80
N LYS A 111 -14.71 53.71 -1.64
CA LYS A 111 -14.37 55.11 -1.37
C LYS A 111 -14.50 55.89 -2.68
N GLY A 112 -15.26 56.99 -2.62
CA GLY A 112 -15.38 57.98 -3.70
C GLY A 112 -14.17 58.87 -3.84
#